data_AF-A0A7L2IIY4-F1
#
_entry.id   AF-A0A7L2IIY4-F1
#
_cell.length_a   1.000
_cell.length_b   1.000
_cell.length_c   1.000
_cell.angle_alpha   90.00
_cell.angle_beta   90.00
_cell.angle_gamma   90.00
#
_symmetry.space_group_name_H-M   'P 1'
#
loop_
_entity.id
_entity.type
_entity.pdbx_description
1 polymer ?
#
loop_
_entity_poly.entity_id
_entity_poly.type
_entity_poly.pdbx_seq_one_letter_code
_entity_poly.pdbx_strand_id
1 'polypeptide(L)'
;AMEKSYMSVFLLLIVISCTLAKDVGKKDTKETTAKPKLPQTLSRGWGDQLIWTQTYEEALFRAKHSNKPLMIIHHLEDCPHSQALKKAFAEHKDIQKLAEKFILLNLV
;
A
#
# COMPACT_ATOMS: atom_id res chain seq x y z
N ALA A 1 -5.11 49.55 -20.30
CA ALA A 1 -3.70 49.08 -20.46
C ALA A 1 -3.26 48.16 -19.30
N MET A 2 -3.69 48.41 -18.06
CA MET A 2 -3.30 47.64 -16.86
C MET A 2 -3.79 46.17 -16.83
N GLU A 3 -4.99 45.91 -17.35
CA GLU A 3 -5.63 44.58 -17.32
C GLU A 3 -4.91 43.54 -18.20
N LYS A 4 -4.45 43.96 -19.39
CA LYS A 4 -3.64 43.13 -20.30
C LYS A 4 -2.25 42.83 -19.72
N SER A 5 -1.69 43.78 -18.97
CA SER A 5 -0.42 43.60 -18.25
C SER A 5 -0.57 42.57 -17.13
N TYR A 6 -1.66 42.65 -16.35
CA TYR A 6 -1.96 41.67 -15.30
C TYR A 6 -2.17 40.27 -15.85
N MET A 7 -2.92 40.12 -16.94
CA MET A 7 -3.11 38.80 -17.58
C MET A 7 -1.80 38.21 -18.10
N SER A 8 -0.92 39.03 -18.66
CA SER A 8 0.42 38.60 -19.09
C SER A 8 1.27 38.11 -17.92
N VAL A 9 1.28 38.86 -16.80
CA VAL A 9 2.00 38.49 -15.58
C VAL A 9 1.43 37.22 -14.96
N PHE A 10 0.11 37.06 -14.91
CA PHE A 10 -0.55 35.85 -14.40
C PHE A 10 -0.19 34.62 -15.25
N LEU A 11 -0.18 34.74 -16.58
CA LEU A 11 0.22 33.64 -17.46
C LEU A 11 1.69 33.24 -17.25
N LEU A 12 2.58 34.23 -17.06
CA LEU A 12 3.98 33.98 -16.72
C LEU A 12 4.14 33.24 -15.38
N LEU A 13 3.38 33.63 -14.35
CA LEU A 13 3.40 32.96 -13.05
C LEU A 13 2.91 31.50 -13.13
N ILE A 14 1.88 31.24 -13.94
CA ILE A 14 1.38 29.87 -14.17
C ILE A 14 2.44 29.02 -14.89
N VAL A 15 3.09 29.55 -15.92
CA VAL A 15 4.16 28.83 -16.63
C VAL A 15 5.33 28.52 -15.70
N ILE A 16 5.78 29.49 -14.89
CA ILE A 16 6.88 29.30 -13.94
C ILE A 16 6.53 28.21 -12.92
N SER A 17 5.32 28.23 -12.36
CA SER A 17 4.88 27.21 -11.41
C SER A 17 4.73 25.82 -12.06
N CYS A 18 4.28 25.73 -13.32
CA CYS A 18 4.26 24.47 -14.06
C CYS A 18 5.67 23.93 -14.39
N THR A 19 6.66 24.80 -14.64
CA THR A 19 8.06 24.38 -14.86
C THR A 19 8.73 23.88 -13.58
N LEU A 20 8.46 24.51 -12.43
CA LEU A 20 8.99 24.07 -11.13
C LEU A 20 8.35 22.77 -10.63
N ALA A 21 7.07 22.54 -10.95
CA ALA A 21 6.40 21.27 -10.65
C ALA A 21 6.96 20.07 -11.43
N LYS A 22 7.70 20.31 -12.53
CA LYS A 22 8.18 19.27 -13.44
C LYS A 22 9.53 18.66 -13.05
N ASP A 23 10.16 19.12 -11.97
CA ASP A 23 11.44 18.60 -11.46
C ASP A 23 11.31 17.77 -10.16
N VAL A 24 10.10 17.37 -9.76
CA VAL A 24 9.89 16.36 -8.70
C VAL A 24 9.56 15.02 -9.36
N GLY A 25 10.52 14.51 -10.13
CA GLY A 25 10.29 13.39 -11.04
C GLY A 25 11.35 12.30 -11.04
N LYS A 26 12.25 12.26 -10.05
CA LYS A 26 13.04 11.05 -9.77
C LYS A 26 13.62 11.04 -8.35
N LYS A 27 12.76 10.85 -7.36
CA LYS A 27 13.20 10.15 -6.16
C LYS A 27 13.23 8.67 -6.52
N ASP A 28 14.39 8.21 -6.99
CA ASP A 28 14.82 6.85 -6.73
C ASP A 28 14.89 6.72 -5.21
N THR A 29 13.74 6.48 -4.57
CA THR A 29 13.70 5.99 -3.20
C THR A 29 14.23 4.58 -3.29
N LYS A 30 15.57 4.49 -3.25
CA LYS A 30 16.28 3.36 -2.70
C LYS A 30 15.85 3.32 -1.24
N GLU A 31 14.65 2.77 -1.00
CA GLU A 31 14.16 2.44 0.32
C GLU A 31 15.02 1.26 0.79
N THR A 32 16.22 1.59 1.25
CA THR A 32 16.92 0.76 2.22
C THR A 32 16.21 0.97 3.55
N THR A 33 14.93 0.59 3.62
CA THR A 33 14.32 0.29 4.90
C THR A 33 14.64 -1.16 5.19
N ALA A 34 15.74 -1.35 5.91
CA ALA A 34 15.86 -2.47 6.81
C ALA A 34 14.75 -2.35 7.88
N LYS A 35 13.49 -2.56 7.48
CA LYS A 35 12.44 -2.89 8.43
C LYS A 35 12.88 -4.21 9.07
N PRO A 36 12.89 -4.32 10.40
CA PRO A 36 13.17 -5.59 11.04
C PRO A 36 12.21 -6.60 10.42
N LYS A 37 12.76 -7.64 9.79
CA LYS A 37 12.00 -8.83 9.42
C LYS A 37 11.55 -9.45 10.73
N LEU A 38 10.43 -8.97 11.27
CA LEU A 38 9.71 -9.64 12.34
C LEU A 38 9.60 -11.11 11.91
N PRO A 39 9.88 -12.08 12.78
CA PRO A 39 9.73 -13.48 12.44
C PRO A 39 8.35 -13.66 11.81
N GLN A 40 8.31 -13.96 10.50
CA GLN A 40 7.08 -14.00 9.72
C GLN A 40 6.32 -15.30 10.05
N THR A 41 5.74 -15.37 11.24
CA THR A 41 4.82 -16.43 11.64
C THR A 41 3.36 -16.01 11.43
N LEU A 42 3.11 -14.71 11.31
CA LEU A 42 1.75 -14.18 11.17
C LEU A 42 1.14 -14.60 9.84
N SER A 43 1.89 -14.72 8.74
CA SER A 43 1.31 -15.09 7.44
C SER A 43 0.65 -16.48 7.42
N ARG A 44 1.13 -17.43 8.25
CA ARG A 44 0.65 -18.83 8.30
C ARG A 44 0.59 -19.54 6.93
N GLY A 45 1.38 -19.08 5.96
CA GLY A 45 1.41 -19.57 4.58
C GLY A 45 0.47 -18.86 3.59
N TRP A 46 -0.19 -17.76 3.99
CA TRP A 46 -1.01 -16.93 3.08
C TRP A 46 -0.19 -15.95 2.24
N GLY A 47 1.13 -15.85 2.44
CA GLY A 47 1.98 -14.90 1.72
C GLY A 47 3.02 -14.34 2.66
N ASP A 48 4.13 -15.05 2.76
CA ASP A 48 5.21 -14.69 3.69
C ASP A 48 5.88 -13.38 3.29
N GLN A 49 5.79 -12.97 2.03
CA GLN A 49 6.36 -11.70 1.57
C GLN A 49 5.51 -10.47 1.98
N LEU A 50 4.27 -10.69 2.42
CA LEU A 50 3.33 -9.64 2.80
C LEU A 50 3.52 -9.19 4.26
N ILE A 51 3.09 -7.97 4.56
CA ILE A 51 3.10 -7.42 5.92
C ILE A 51 1.74 -7.64 6.55
N TRP A 52 1.68 -8.55 7.53
CA TRP A 52 0.48 -8.89 8.29
C TRP A 52 0.42 -8.11 9.60
N THR A 53 -0.77 -7.60 9.95
CA THR A 53 -1.05 -7.04 11.28
C THR A 53 -1.41 -8.14 12.26
N GLN A 54 -1.16 -7.91 13.54
CA GLN A 54 -1.37 -8.92 14.58
C GLN A 54 -2.79 -8.87 15.16
N THR A 55 -3.36 -7.68 15.34
CA THR A 55 -4.68 -7.51 15.96
C THR A 55 -5.62 -6.69 15.09
N TYR A 56 -6.92 -6.82 15.37
CA TYR A 56 -7.97 -6.12 14.65
C TYR A 56 -7.91 -4.60 14.86
N GLU A 57 -7.60 -4.16 16.08
CA GLU A 57 -7.49 -2.75 16.46
C GLU A 57 -6.31 -2.09 15.74
N GLU A 58 -5.17 -2.77 15.68
CA GLU A 58 -4.01 -2.33 14.91
C GLU A 58 -4.36 -2.19 13.42
N ALA A 59 -5.06 -3.19 12.87
CA ALA A 59 -5.45 -3.21 11.47
C ALA A 59 -6.40 -2.06 11.12
N LEU A 60 -7.41 -1.81 11.96
CA LEU A 60 -8.33 -0.67 11.81
C LEU A 60 -7.62 0.68 11.94
N PHE A 61 -6.73 0.82 12.93
CA PHE A 61 -5.93 2.03 13.12
C PHE A 61 -5.11 2.34 11.87
N ARG A 62 -4.40 1.33 11.34
CA ARG A 62 -3.58 1.46 10.12
C ARG A 62 -4.42 1.73 8.88
N ALA A 63 -5.58 1.06 8.74
CA ALA A 63 -6.48 1.27 7.62
C ALA A 63 -6.99 2.72 7.58
N LYS A 64 -7.44 3.24 8.73
CA LYS A 64 -7.88 4.63 8.88
C LYS A 64 -6.74 5.62 8.61
N HIS A 65 -5.54 5.37 9.13
CA HIS A 65 -4.42 6.29 9.00
C HIS A 65 -3.81 6.31 7.59
N SER A 66 -3.74 5.16 6.92
CA SER A 66 -3.17 5.04 5.58
C SER A 66 -4.20 5.19 4.45
N ASN A 67 -5.48 5.34 4.79
CA ASN A 67 -6.61 5.33 3.86
C ASN A 67 -6.58 4.11 2.90
N LYS A 68 -6.17 2.96 3.43
CA LYS A 68 -6.15 1.68 2.71
C LYS A 68 -7.31 0.81 3.18
N PRO A 69 -7.96 0.05 2.28
CA PRO A 69 -8.96 -0.93 2.67
C PRO A 69 -8.34 -2.04 3.55
N LEU A 70 -9.13 -2.54 4.49
CA LEU A 70 -8.76 -3.66 5.36
C LEU A 70 -9.26 -4.97 4.73
N MET A 71 -8.36 -5.94 4.55
CA MET A 71 -8.68 -7.30 4.13
C MET A 71 -8.42 -8.26 5.28
N ILE A 72 -9.46 -9.00 5.66
CA ILE A 72 -9.42 -9.94 6.78
C ILE A 72 -9.71 -11.34 6.27
N ILE A 73 -8.79 -12.25 6.52
CA ILE A 73 -8.93 -13.66 6.18
C ILE A 73 -9.23 -14.44 7.46
N HIS A 74 -10.48 -14.85 7.62
CA HIS A 74 -10.87 -15.82 8.65
C HIS A 74 -10.75 -17.21 8.07
N HIS A 75 -9.96 -18.08 8.71
CA HIS A 75 -9.75 -19.44 8.22
C HIS A 75 -9.59 -20.40 9.39
N LEU A 76 -9.69 -21.71 9.14
CA LEU A 76 -9.36 -22.74 10.13
C LEU A 76 -8.15 -23.53 9.65
N GLU A 77 -7.28 -23.97 10.56
CA GLU A 77 -6.10 -24.78 10.20
C GLU A 77 -6.51 -26.16 9.67
N ASP A 78 -7.50 -26.79 10.30
CA ASP A 78 -8.00 -28.13 9.95
C ASP A 78 -9.20 -28.11 8.98
N CYS A 79 -9.25 -27.11 8.10
CA CYS A 79 -10.28 -27.01 7.07
C CYS A 79 -9.68 -27.22 5.66
N PRO A 80 -10.05 -28.29 4.93
CA PRO A 80 -9.52 -28.56 3.59
C PRO A 80 -9.73 -27.40 2.60
N HIS A 81 -10.88 -26.71 2.69
CA HIS A 81 -11.18 -25.56 1.83
C HIS A 81 -10.29 -24.35 2.16
N SER A 82 -10.04 -24.10 3.45
CA SER A 82 -9.12 -23.03 3.89
C SER A 82 -7.69 -23.30 3.41
N GLN A 83 -7.24 -24.56 3.50
CA GLN A 83 -5.91 -24.97 3.02
C GLN A 83 -5.77 -24.83 1.50
N ALA A 84 -6.79 -25.24 0.73
CA ALA A 84 -6.80 -25.10 -0.71
C ALA A 84 -6.76 -23.63 -1.16
N LEU A 85 -7.57 -22.77 -0.53
CA LEU A 85 -7.59 -21.34 -0.82
C LEU A 85 -6.25 -20.68 -0.42
N LYS A 86 -5.70 -21.02 0.74
CA LYS A 86 -4.39 -20.53 1.20
C LYS A 86 -3.30 -20.80 0.16
N LYS A 87 -3.24 -22.04 -0.35
CA LYS A 87 -2.28 -22.42 -1.39
C LYS A 87 -2.46 -21.60 -2.67
N ALA A 88 -3.68 -21.51 -3.18
CA ALA A 88 -3.98 -20.75 -4.39
C ALA A 88 -3.66 -19.25 -4.23
N PHE A 89 -3.99 -18.67 -3.07
CA PHE A 89 -3.71 -17.27 -2.75
C PHE A 89 -2.21 -16.99 -2.68
N ALA A 90 -1.43 -17.88 -2.06
CA ALA A 90 0.02 -17.73 -1.94
C ALA A 90 0.76 -17.88 -3.27
N GLU A 91 0.31 -18.78 -4.15
CA GLU A 91 0.93 -19.05 -5.45
C GLU A 91 0.60 -17.96 -6.50
N HIS A 92 -0.56 -17.31 -6.41
CA HIS A 92 -1.03 -16.37 -7.42
C HIS A 92 -0.43 -14.96 -7.26
N LYS A 93 0.60 -14.66 -8.07
CA LYS A 93 1.38 -13.41 -7.99
C LYS A 93 0.54 -12.14 -8.09
N ASP A 94 -0.50 -12.12 -8.92
CA ASP A 94 -1.31 -10.90 -9.07
C ASP A 94 -2.22 -10.66 -7.87
N ILE A 95 -2.61 -11.73 -7.15
CA ILE A 95 -3.37 -11.60 -5.90
C ILE A 95 -2.45 -11.09 -4.80
N GLN A 96 -1.21 -11.58 -4.72
CA GLN A 96 -0.19 -11.07 -3.79
C GLN A 96 0.07 -9.57 -4.03
N LYS A 97 0.26 -9.15 -5.29
CA LYS A 97 0.41 -7.72 -5.66
C LYS A 97 -0.83 -6.89 -5.32
N LEU A 98 -2.02 -7.46 -5.47
CA LEU A 98 -3.25 -6.79 -5.09
C LEU A 98 -3.33 -6.63 -3.56
N ALA A 99 -2.95 -7.66 -2.81
CA ALA A 99 -2.94 -7.69 -1.35
C ALA A 99 -2.04 -6.60 -0.73
N GLU A 100 -0.95 -6.21 -1.38
CA GLU A 100 -0.09 -5.08 -0.96
C GLU A 100 -0.82 -3.73 -0.86
N LYS A 101 -1.96 -3.59 -1.56
CA LYS A 101 -2.80 -2.40 -1.52
C LYS A 101 -3.73 -2.36 -0.30
N PHE A 102 -3.81 -3.45 0.47
CA PHE A 102 -4.65 -3.58 1.65
C PHE A 102 -3.82 -3.55 2.94
N ILE A 103 -4.51 -3.29 4.05
CA ILE A 103 -4.04 -3.74 5.37
C ILE A 103 -4.49 -5.20 5.53
N LEU A 104 -3.57 -6.08 5.93
CA LEU A 104 -3.80 -7.53 5.91
C LEU A 104 -3.85 -8.08 7.33
N LEU A 105 -4.95 -8.77 7.66
CA LEU A 105 -5.13 -9.49 8.90
C LEU A 105 -5.55 -10.92 8.60
N ASN A 106 -4.92 -11.91 9.23
CA ASN A 106 -5.42 -13.28 9.23
C ASN A 106 -5.76 -13.70 10.65
N LEU A 107 -6.90 -14.39 10.77
CA LEU A 107 -7.45 -14.92 12.00
C LEU A 107 -7.73 -16.40 11.78
N VAL A 108 -7.24 -17.21 12.73
CA VAL A 108 -7.48 -18.65 12.83
C VAL A 108 -8.68 -18.90 13.72
#